data_AF-U5EDH1-F1
#
_entry.id   AF-U5EDH1-F1
#
_cell.length_a   1.000
_cell.length_b   1.000
_cell.length_c   1.000
_cell.angle_alpha   90.00
_cell.angle_beta   90.00
_cell.angle_gamma   90.00
#
_symmetry.space_group_name_H-M   'P 1'
#
loop_
_entity.id
_entity.type
_entity.pdbx_description
1 polymer ?
#
loop_
_entity_poly.entity_id
_entity_poly.type
_entity_poly.pdbx_seq_one_letter_code
_entity_poly.pdbx_strand_id
1 'polypeptide(L)'
;MDVVKQQELIRIISEGLVEAIGATRAEVVGVFTLLGDLAFHTISYQVDGQWCSGSKLPEAICEAIAELKREMYTADSGTWLSMQISVLDGDVSTIFEYDEIPQFVESITSHLGIELRRYPRARVPQWMLEELDESWSPGRNVDVRDEPGDPQSYSFLSRIQGPSSGYLPKMPREEAVASARGYRPEEDGYIYLRISHEYVSERDGLQSFLEIDGEGYEVRKVCYFPNGRADWASLASDGAYVQLSEEPVVNESQSVESGPQCIEILPEEFQAEWLHVTGLH
;
A
#
# COMPACT_ATOMS: atom_id res chain seq x y z
N MET A 1 4.78 16.89 -24.80
CA MET A 1 4.29 15.53 -24.63
C MET A 1 3.86 14.98 -25.98
N ASP A 2 4.45 13.87 -26.40
CA ASP A 2 3.98 13.13 -27.58
C ASP A 2 2.83 12.21 -27.16
N VAL A 3 1.62 12.54 -27.61
CA VAL A 3 0.40 11.78 -27.28
C VAL A 3 0.50 10.33 -27.76
N VAL A 4 1.19 10.07 -28.88
CA VAL A 4 1.35 8.72 -29.42
C VAL A 4 2.23 7.89 -28.49
N LYS A 5 3.34 8.45 -28.01
CA LYS A 5 4.25 7.78 -27.07
C LYS A 5 3.56 7.54 -25.72
N GLN A 6 2.79 8.50 -25.22
CA GLN A 6 2.00 8.32 -23.99
C GLN A 6 1.03 7.13 -24.12
N GLN A 7 0.28 7.05 -25.23
CA GLN A 7 -0.65 5.95 -25.49
C GLN A 7 0.06 4.60 -25.62
N GLU A 8 1.23 4.57 -26.28
CA GLU A 8 2.05 3.37 -26.39
C GLU A 8 2.49 2.84 -25.02
N LEU A 9 2.95 3.72 -24.14
CA LEU A 9 3.38 3.36 -22.78
C LEU A 9 2.21 2.87 -21.93
N ILE A 10 1.08 3.57 -21.96
CA ILE A 10 -0.15 3.13 -21.28
C ILE A 10 -0.56 1.73 -21.76
N ARG A 11 -0.48 1.47 -23.06
CA ARG A 11 -0.77 0.15 -23.65
C ARG A 11 0.17 -0.94 -23.12
N ILE A 12 1.48 -0.67 -23.10
CA ILE A 12 2.47 -1.63 -22.56
C ILE A 12 2.16 -1.95 -21.09
N ILE A 13 1.84 -0.93 -20.29
CA ILE A 13 1.50 -1.09 -18.87
C ILE A 13 0.22 -1.92 -18.73
N SER A 14 -0.87 -1.56 -19.42
CA SER A 14 -2.15 -2.27 -19.30
C SER A 14 -2.08 -3.72 -19.79
N GLU A 15 -1.46 -3.97 -20.95
CA GLU A 15 -1.31 -5.33 -21.49
C GLU A 15 -0.43 -6.18 -20.57
N GLY A 16 0.69 -5.63 -20.11
CA GLY A 16 1.59 -6.31 -19.19
C GLY A 16 0.92 -6.66 -17.86
N LEU A 17 0.06 -5.79 -17.32
CA LEU A 17 -0.66 -6.06 -16.08
C LEU A 17 -1.61 -7.24 -16.24
N VAL A 18 -2.39 -7.26 -17.32
CA VAL A 18 -3.30 -8.38 -17.63
C VAL A 18 -2.53 -9.68 -17.85
N GLU A 19 -1.42 -9.63 -18.59
CA GLU A 19 -0.57 -10.80 -18.84
C GLU A 19 0.04 -11.34 -17.54
N ALA A 20 0.57 -10.47 -16.68
CA ALA A 20 1.20 -10.85 -15.42
C ALA A 20 0.25 -11.57 -14.45
N ILE A 21 -1.04 -11.20 -14.47
CA ILE A 21 -2.08 -11.83 -13.66
C ILE A 21 -2.56 -13.15 -14.28
N GLY A 22 -2.44 -13.31 -15.60
CA GLY A 22 -2.89 -14.51 -16.32
C GLY A 22 -4.41 -14.67 -16.38
N ALA A 23 -5.17 -13.61 -16.11
CA ALA A 23 -6.64 -13.63 -16.10
C ALA A 23 -7.20 -12.91 -17.34
N THR A 24 -8.04 -13.60 -18.11
CA THR A 24 -8.58 -13.10 -19.38
C THR A 24 -9.84 -12.23 -19.25
N ARG A 25 -10.39 -12.09 -18.03
CA ARG A 25 -11.63 -11.33 -17.73
C ARG A 25 -11.61 -10.63 -16.37
N ALA A 26 -10.44 -10.49 -15.77
CA ALA A 26 -10.33 -9.81 -14.50
C ALA A 26 -10.44 -8.30 -14.72
N GLU A 27 -11.21 -7.62 -13.89
CA GLU A 27 -10.95 -6.22 -13.61
C GLU A 27 -9.57 -6.13 -12.96
N VAL A 28 -8.68 -5.30 -13.50
CA VAL A 28 -7.34 -5.07 -12.97
C VAL A 28 -7.18 -3.60 -12.65
N VAL A 29 -6.75 -3.29 -11.43
CA VAL A 29 -6.47 -1.94 -10.98
C VAL A 29 -5.03 -1.89 -10.49
N GLY A 30 -4.20 -1.10 -11.17
CA GLY A 30 -2.85 -0.77 -10.75
C GLY A 30 -2.79 0.64 -10.18
N VAL A 31 -2.24 0.79 -8.99
CA VAL A 31 -1.92 2.08 -8.38
C VAL A 31 -0.43 2.18 -8.23
N PHE A 32 0.18 3.23 -8.76
CA PHE A 32 1.62 3.45 -8.76
C PHE A 32 1.91 4.81 -8.14
N THR A 33 2.85 4.87 -7.20
CA THR A 33 3.38 6.11 -6.63
C THR A 33 4.86 6.17 -6.90
N LEU A 34 5.32 7.20 -7.61
CA LEU A 34 6.72 7.42 -7.92
C LEU A 34 7.10 8.82 -7.42
N LEU A 35 8.02 8.90 -6.46
CA LEU A 35 8.47 10.15 -5.86
C LEU A 35 9.99 10.09 -5.64
N GLY A 36 10.77 10.78 -6.45
CA GLY A 36 12.23 10.74 -6.37
C GLY A 36 12.74 9.32 -6.59
N ASP A 37 13.36 8.74 -5.56
CA ASP A 37 13.82 7.33 -5.54
C ASP A 37 12.83 6.37 -4.86
N LEU A 38 11.71 6.89 -4.36
CA LEU A 38 10.64 6.08 -3.82
C LEU A 38 9.74 5.62 -4.97
N ALA A 39 9.48 4.32 -5.00
CA ALA A 39 8.46 3.78 -5.87
C ALA A 39 7.66 2.70 -5.13
N PHE A 40 6.34 2.84 -5.19
CA PHE A 40 5.38 1.95 -4.57
C PHE A 40 4.32 1.56 -5.59
N HIS A 41 3.83 0.32 -5.52
CA HIS A 41 2.67 -0.10 -6.31
C HIS A 41 1.75 -1.06 -5.56
N THR A 42 0.49 -1.01 -5.96
CA THR A 42 -0.53 -2.01 -5.65
C THR A 42 -1.12 -2.49 -6.96
N ILE A 43 -1.29 -3.81 -7.10
CA ILE A 43 -2.07 -4.39 -8.18
C ILE A 43 -3.20 -5.18 -7.53
N SER A 44 -4.43 -4.77 -7.78
CA SER A 44 -5.63 -5.47 -7.35
C SER A 44 -6.32 -6.05 -8.58
N TYR A 45 -6.84 -7.27 -8.48
CA TYR A 45 -7.56 -7.88 -9.58
C TYR A 45 -8.68 -8.81 -9.11
N GLN A 46 -9.72 -8.96 -9.93
CA GLN A 46 -10.86 -9.80 -9.59
C GLN A 46 -10.76 -11.20 -10.19
N VAL A 47 -10.93 -12.24 -9.36
CA VAL A 47 -11.06 -13.64 -9.78
C VAL A 47 -12.32 -14.22 -9.15
N ASP A 48 -13.24 -14.74 -9.97
CA ASP A 48 -14.50 -15.36 -9.53
C ASP A 48 -15.31 -14.50 -8.53
N GLY A 49 -15.31 -13.19 -8.73
CA GLY A 49 -16.02 -12.23 -7.88
C GLY A 49 -15.24 -11.76 -6.65
N GLN A 50 -14.06 -12.31 -6.37
CA GLN A 50 -13.22 -11.95 -5.23
C GLN A 50 -12.02 -11.10 -5.66
N TRP A 51 -11.70 -10.07 -4.87
CA TRP A 51 -10.49 -9.27 -5.06
C TRP A 51 -9.27 -10.01 -4.52
N CYS A 52 -8.23 -10.03 -5.35
CA CYS A 52 -6.91 -10.57 -5.06
C CYS A 52 -5.88 -9.46 -5.26
N SER A 53 -4.71 -9.59 -4.63
CA SER A 53 -3.59 -8.67 -4.79
C SER A 53 -2.38 -9.36 -5.43
N GLY A 54 -1.74 -8.67 -6.36
CA GLY A 54 -0.49 -9.06 -7.00
C GLY A 54 0.63 -8.13 -6.56
N SER A 55 1.82 -8.68 -6.29
CA SER A 55 2.96 -7.88 -5.82
C SER A 55 4.11 -7.76 -6.82
N LYS A 56 4.14 -8.59 -7.88
CA LYS A 56 5.28 -8.65 -8.80
C LYS A 56 4.93 -8.07 -10.17
N LEU A 57 5.65 -7.01 -10.55
CA LEU A 57 5.60 -6.44 -11.90
C LEU A 57 6.72 -7.02 -12.77
N PRO A 58 6.44 -7.41 -14.02
CA PRO A 58 7.45 -7.57 -15.05
C PRO A 58 8.29 -6.30 -15.24
N GLU A 59 9.59 -6.47 -15.50
CA GLU A 59 10.55 -5.36 -15.69
C GLU A 59 10.10 -4.37 -16.77
N ALA A 60 9.57 -4.87 -17.89
CA ALA A 60 9.06 -4.04 -18.97
C ALA A 60 7.93 -3.07 -18.53
N ILE A 61 7.11 -3.45 -17.54
CA ILE A 61 6.07 -2.57 -16.99
C ILE A 61 6.72 -1.47 -16.16
N CYS A 62 7.68 -1.82 -15.31
CA CYS A 62 8.41 -0.85 -14.49
C CYS A 62 9.12 0.19 -15.37
N GLU A 63 9.77 -0.25 -16.45
CA GLU A 63 10.40 0.63 -17.44
C GLU A 63 9.38 1.55 -18.12
N ALA A 64 8.23 1.01 -18.54
CA ALA A 64 7.19 1.79 -19.20
C ALA A 64 6.57 2.85 -18.26
N ILE A 65 6.38 2.55 -16.97
CA ILE A 65 5.86 3.51 -15.98
C ILE A 65 6.85 4.67 -15.78
N ALA A 66 8.13 4.37 -15.65
CA ALA A 66 9.15 5.40 -15.48
C ALA A 66 9.32 6.26 -16.73
N GLU A 67 9.30 5.65 -17.91
CA GLU A 67 9.29 6.39 -19.17
C GLU A 67 8.05 7.28 -19.27
N LEU A 68 6.87 6.79 -18.87
CA LEU A 68 5.63 7.56 -18.87
C LEU A 68 5.71 8.78 -17.96
N LYS A 69 6.26 8.62 -16.74
CA LYS A 69 6.49 9.74 -15.81
C LYS A 69 7.37 10.82 -16.44
N ARG A 70 8.42 10.43 -17.16
CA ARG A 70 9.33 11.35 -17.85
C ARG A 70 8.65 12.06 -19.01
N GLU A 71 7.92 11.34 -19.85
CA GLU A 71 7.25 11.90 -21.03
C GLU A 71 6.13 12.89 -20.66
N MET A 72 5.52 12.71 -19.48
CA MET A 72 4.45 13.56 -18.96
C MET A 72 4.96 14.77 -18.18
N TYR A 73 6.27 14.93 -18.00
CA TYR A 73 6.84 16.09 -17.35
C TYR A 73 6.59 17.38 -18.15
N THR A 74 6.19 18.44 -17.44
CA THR A 74 6.18 19.81 -17.95
C THR A 74 6.86 20.75 -16.95
N ALA A 75 7.53 21.79 -17.43
CA ALA A 75 8.24 22.73 -16.56
C ALA A 75 7.30 23.55 -15.63
N ASP A 76 6.03 23.69 -16.01
CA ASP A 76 5.06 24.45 -15.23
C ASP A 76 4.51 23.61 -14.07
N SER A 77 3.97 22.43 -14.40
CA SER A 77 3.28 21.57 -13.44
C SER A 77 4.15 20.44 -12.88
N GLY A 78 5.38 20.22 -13.35
CA GLY A 78 6.15 19.02 -13.02
C GLY A 78 5.58 17.78 -13.72
N THR A 79 5.62 16.64 -13.04
CA THR A 79 5.00 15.38 -13.48
C THR A 79 4.08 14.81 -12.39
N TRP A 80 3.35 13.75 -12.70
CA TRP A 80 2.43 13.12 -11.76
C TRP A 80 3.20 12.41 -10.63
N LEU A 81 2.63 12.38 -9.43
CA LEU A 81 3.17 11.72 -8.22
C LEU A 81 2.62 10.31 -8.06
N SER A 82 1.35 10.14 -8.38
CA SER A 82 0.72 8.83 -8.48
C SER A 82 -0.12 8.70 -9.75
N MET A 83 -0.27 7.45 -10.18
CA MET A 83 -1.07 7.06 -11.32
C MET A 83 -1.93 5.87 -10.92
N GLN A 84 -3.21 5.92 -11.25
CA GLN A 84 -4.09 4.76 -11.25
C GLN A 84 -4.36 4.36 -12.70
N ILE A 85 -4.25 3.08 -12.99
CA ILE A 85 -4.69 2.48 -14.26
C ILE A 85 -5.70 1.38 -13.96
N SER A 86 -6.83 1.40 -14.66
CA SER A 86 -7.86 0.38 -14.54
C SER A 86 -8.11 -0.24 -15.91
N VAL A 87 -8.13 -1.58 -15.95
CA VAL A 87 -8.42 -2.38 -17.14
C VAL A 87 -9.66 -3.22 -16.86
N LEU A 88 -10.72 -3.01 -17.63
CA LEU A 88 -11.97 -3.76 -17.52
C LEU A 88 -12.41 -4.18 -18.93
N ASP A 89 -12.51 -5.49 -19.17
CA ASP A 89 -12.91 -6.04 -20.48
C ASP A 89 -12.12 -5.49 -21.68
N GLY A 90 -10.86 -5.11 -21.45
CA GLY A 90 -9.97 -4.53 -22.45
C GLY A 90 -10.07 -3.00 -22.59
N ASP A 91 -11.05 -2.36 -21.96
CA ASP A 91 -11.10 -0.91 -21.84
C ASP A 91 -10.10 -0.43 -20.79
N VAL A 92 -9.28 0.54 -21.16
CA VAL A 92 -8.22 1.10 -20.32
C VAL A 92 -8.58 2.52 -19.91
N SER A 93 -8.52 2.81 -18.61
CA SER A 93 -8.65 4.15 -18.07
C SER A 93 -7.47 4.48 -17.17
N THR A 94 -7.07 5.75 -17.15
CA THR A 94 -5.93 6.23 -16.36
C THR A 94 -6.29 7.53 -15.65
N ILE A 95 -5.91 7.64 -14.38
CA ILE A 95 -6.00 8.85 -13.56
C ILE A 95 -4.58 9.20 -13.09
N PHE A 96 -4.23 10.47 -13.15
CA PHE A 96 -2.93 10.99 -12.74
C PHE A 96 -3.13 12.05 -11.66
N GLU A 97 -2.45 11.90 -10.54
CA GLU A 97 -2.47 12.86 -9.44
C GLU A 97 -1.12 13.59 -9.36
N TYR A 98 -1.16 14.91 -9.25
CA TYR A 98 -0.01 15.80 -9.33
C TYR A 98 0.24 16.59 -8.06
N ASP A 99 -0.82 16.84 -7.29
CA ASP A 99 -0.86 17.90 -6.30
C ASP A 99 -1.34 17.40 -4.93
N GLU A 100 -1.93 16.22 -4.83
CA GLU A 100 -2.28 15.60 -3.55
C GLU A 100 -1.13 14.77 -2.96
N ILE A 101 -1.08 14.72 -1.63
CA ILE A 101 -0.08 13.91 -0.92
C ILE A 101 -0.33 12.41 -1.20
N PRO A 102 0.69 11.64 -1.62
CA PRO A 102 0.53 10.20 -1.80
C PRO A 102 0.14 9.54 -0.46
N GLN A 103 -0.95 8.78 -0.43
CA GLN A 103 -1.50 8.26 0.83
C GLN A 103 -0.62 7.22 1.54
N PHE A 104 0.38 6.65 0.85
CA PHE A 104 1.03 5.38 1.19
C PHE A 104 2.47 5.47 1.71
N VAL A 105 2.93 6.66 2.11
CA VAL A 105 4.34 6.87 2.44
C VAL A 105 4.49 7.51 3.82
N GLU A 106 5.12 6.77 4.74
CA GLU A 106 5.40 7.20 6.13
C GLU A 106 6.47 8.31 6.22
N SER A 107 7.33 8.44 5.22
CA SER A 107 8.31 9.53 5.12
C SER A 107 8.66 9.83 3.66
N ILE A 108 8.26 11.01 3.19
CA ILE A 108 8.54 11.47 1.82
C ILE A 108 9.66 12.50 1.75
N THR A 109 10.06 13.12 2.86
CA THR A 109 10.96 14.28 2.89
C THR A 109 12.23 14.10 2.04
N SER A 110 12.97 13.00 2.22
CA SER A 110 14.22 12.75 1.49
C SER A 110 13.99 12.51 -0.01
N HIS A 111 12.90 11.84 -0.34
CA HIS A 111 12.50 11.48 -1.70
C HIS A 111 11.90 12.66 -2.47
N LEU A 112 11.13 13.51 -1.79
CA LEU A 112 10.51 14.70 -2.34
C LEU A 112 11.55 15.71 -2.82
N GLY A 113 12.64 15.87 -2.06
CA GLY A 113 13.75 16.72 -2.49
C GLY A 113 14.39 16.24 -3.80
N ILE A 114 14.48 14.91 -4.00
CA ILE A 114 14.98 14.31 -5.25
C ILE A 114 13.96 14.51 -6.37
N GLU A 115 12.67 14.30 -6.09
CA GLU A 115 11.57 14.50 -7.05
C GLU A 115 11.63 15.92 -7.64
N LEU A 116 11.65 16.95 -6.80
CA LEU A 116 11.62 18.35 -7.26
C LEU A 116 12.91 18.78 -8.00
N ARG A 117 14.02 18.05 -7.82
CA ARG A 117 15.24 18.27 -8.61
C ARG A 117 15.16 17.59 -9.98
N ARG A 118 14.58 16.38 -10.06
CA ARG A 118 14.40 15.64 -11.32
C ARG A 118 13.28 16.22 -12.18
N TYR A 119 12.19 16.64 -11.54
CA TYR A 119 11.00 17.19 -12.18
C TYR A 119 10.64 18.56 -11.56
N PRO A 120 11.44 19.61 -11.85
CA PRO A 120 11.15 20.95 -11.35
C PRO A 120 9.77 21.44 -11.78
N ARG A 121 9.04 22.07 -10.86
CA ARG A 121 7.72 22.65 -11.15
C ARG A 121 7.66 24.10 -10.72
N ALA A 122 7.02 24.94 -11.53
CA ALA A 122 6.87 26.36 -11.24
C ALA A 122 5.97 26.61 -10.01
N ARG A 123 4.94 25.76 -9.86
CA ARG A 123 4.05 25.76 -8.69
C ARG A 123 4.24 24.49 -7.88
N VAL A 124 4.91 24.63 -6.74
CA VAL A 124 5.06 23.55 -5.76
C VAL A 124 3.84 23.56 -4.82
N PRO A 125 3.08 22.45 -4.70
CA PRO A 125 1.99 22.31 -3.73
C PRO A 125 2.44 22.64 -2.29
N GLN A 126 1.52 23.19 -1.50
CA GLN A 126 1.83 23.68 -0.15
C GLN A 126 2.37 22.57 0.76
N TRP A 127 1.77 21.38 0.74
CA TRP A 127 2.24 20.24 1.54
C TRP A 127 3.66 19.82 1.18
N MET A 128 4.06 19.95 -0.09
CA MET A 128 5.43 19.63 -0.49
C MET A 128 6.43 20.60 0.17
N LEU A 129 6.06 21.86 0.30
CA LEU A 129 6.91 22.85 0.97
C LEU A 129 7.01 22.58 2.48
N GLU A 130 5.93 22.10 3.09
CA GLU A 130 5.87 21.77 4.52
C GLU A 130 6.69 20.52 4.86
N GLU A 131 6.75 19.55 3.94
CA GLU A 131 7.52 18.31 4.10
C GLU A 131 9.02 18.47 3.82
N LEU A 132 9.42 19.54 3.14
CA LEU A 132 10.83 19.82 2.88
C LEU A 132 11.46 20.48 4.12
N ASP A 133 12.51 19.84 4.64
CA ASP A 133 13.39 20.41 5.67
C ASP A 133 14.01 21.75 5.18
N GLU A 134 14.29 22.66 6.12
CA GLU A 134 15.06 23.90 5.95
C GLU A 134 16.40 23.70 5.19
N SER A 135 16.97 22.49 5.22
CA SER A 135 18.19 22.13 4.46
C SER A 135 17.98 21.90 2.96
N TRP A 136 16.73 21.85 2.49
CA TRP A 136 16.41 21.74 1.07
C TRP A 136 16.67 23.07 0.35
N SER A 137 17.26 22.99 -0.84
CA SER A 137 17.45 24.15 -1.72
C SER A 137 17.37 23.70 -3.18
N PRO A 138 16.63 24.42 -4.04
CA PRO A 138 16.43 24.02 -5.43
C PRO A 138 17.74 24.04 -6.26
N GLY A 139 18.76 24.77 -5.81
CA GLY A 139 20.07 24.87 -6.47
C GLY A 139 21.17 23.96 -5.91
N ARG A 140 20.87 23.07 -4.96
CA ARG A 140 21.87 22.13 -4.43
C ARG A 140 22.14 21.05 -5.48
N ASN A 141 23.33 21.10 -6.10
CA ASN A 141 23.77 20.07 -7.05
C ASN A 141 23.68 18.68 -6.39
N VAL A 142 22.88 17.81 -6.99
CA VAL A 142 23.03 16.36 -6.78
C VAL A 142 24.34 15.96 -7.45
N ASP A 143 25.13 15.12 -6.81
CA ASP A 143 26.36 14.61 -7.40
C ASP A 143 26.03 14.03 -8.80
N VAL A 144 26.85 14.36 -9.81
CA VAL A 144 26.56 14.35 -11.27
C VAL A 144 26.35 12.94 -11.86
N ARG A 145 26.06 11.92 -11.04
CA ARG A 145 25.70 10.57 -11.49
C ARG A 145 24.21 10.38 -11.78
N ASP A 146 23.35 11.34 -11.42
CA ASP A 146 21.90 11.27 -11.62
C ASP A 146 21.39 12.23 -12.71
N GLU A 147 21.97 12.19 -13.91
CA GLU A 147 21.32 12.84 -15.05
C GLU A 147 20.03 12.07 -15.42
N PRO A 148 18.91 12.75 -15.75
CA PRO A 148 17.63 12.16 -16.14
C PRO A 148 17.65 11.40 -17.50
N GLY A 149 18.81 10.89 -17.90
CA GLY A 149 19.05 10.13 -19.12
C GLY A 149 20.07 9.00 -18.98
N ASP A 150 20.65 8.72 -17.81
CA ASP A 150 21.51 7.54 -17.61
C ASP A 150 20.65 6.29 -17.35
N PRO A 151 20.63 5.29 -18.24
CA PRO A 151 19.89 4.04 -18.05
C PRO A 151 20.26 3.29 -16.76
N GLN A 152 21.48 3.51 -16.20
CA GLN A 152 21.92 2.83 -14.98
C GLN A 152 21.37 3.44 -13.68
N SER A 153 20.98 4.72 -13.64
CA SER A 153 20.33 5.32 -12.46
C SER A 153 18.95 4.72 -12.16
N TYR A 154 18.38 3.96 -13.10
CA TYR A 154 17.05 3.36 -12.97
C TYR A 154 17.06 1.93 -12.40
N SER A 155 18.22 1.47 -11.91
CA SER A 155 18.34 0.30 -11.02
C SER A 155 17.49 0.41 -9.74
N PHE A 156 16.86 1.54 -9.44
CA PHE A 156 15.88 1.64 -8.35
C PHE A 156 14.47 1.16 -8.75
N LEU A 157 14.13 1.03 -10.04
CA LEU A 157 12.83 0.51 -10.48
C LEU A 157 12.73 -1.01 -10.35
N SER A 158 13.87 -1.71 -10.30
CA SER A 158 13.88 -3.10 -9.78
C SER A 158 13.63 -3.15 -8.26
N ARG A 159 13.53 -1.97 -7.62
CA ARG A 159 13.08 -1.76 -6.23
C ARG A 159 11.76 -0.99 -6.16
N ILE A 160 10.91 -0.99 -7.20
CA ILE A 160 9.48 -0.70 -6.96
C ILE A 160 9.02 -1.81 -6.01
N GLN A 161 9.04 -1.50 -4.73
CA GLN A 161 8.61 -2.41 -3.69
C GLN A 161 7.08 -2.37 -3.76
N GLY A 162 6.44 -3.54 -3.68
CA GLY A 162 5.04 -3.57 -3.26
C GLY A 162 4.94 -3.02 -1.83
N PRO A 163 3.97 -3.43 -1.01
CA PRO A 163 4.10 -3.29 0.44
C PRO A 163 5.54 -3.59 0.86
N SER A 164 6.16 -2.74 1.67
CA SER A 164 7.48 -3.07 2.18
C SER A 164 7.38 -4.49 2.76
N SER A 165 8.38 -5.34 2.54
CA SER A 165 8.33 -6.75 2.97
C SER A 165 7.90 -6.87 4.44
N GLY A 166 8.16 -5.84 5.25
CA GLY A 166 7.65 -5.60 6.61
C GLY A 166 6.15 -5.84 6.80
N TYR A 167 5.30 -5.43 5.87
CA TYR A 167 3.83 -5.44 5.97
C TYR A 167 3.14 -6.48 5.06
N LEU A 168 3.92 -7.43 4.54
CA LEU A 168 3.38 -8.65 3.95
C LEU A 168 3.30 -9.74 5.02
N PRO A 169 2.28 -10.62 4.95
CA PRO A 169 2.25 -11.81 5.77
C PRO A 169 3.56 -12.62 5.70
N LYS A 170 4.06 -13.03 6.86
CA LYS A 170 5.34 -13.76 7.00
C LYS A 170 5.19 -15.26 6.89
N MET A 171 3.99 -15.78 7.12
CA MET A 171 3.69 -17.21 7.10
C MET A 171 2.51 -17.46 6.18
N PRO A 172 2.51 -18.47 5.29
CA PRO A 172 1.32 -18.83 4.52
C PRO A 172 0.12 -19.13 5.42
N ARG A 173 -1.08 -18.66 5.05
CA ARG A 173 -2.26 -18.75 5.93
C ARG A 173 -2.64 -20.18 6.30
N GLU A 174 -2.50 -21.13 5.37
CA GLU A 174 -2.76 -22.56 5.65
C GLU A 174 -1.83 -23.13 6.73
N GLU A 175 -0.55 -22.73 6.70
CA GLU A 175 0.45 -23.11 7.69
C GLU A 175 0.17 -22.45 9.05
N ALA A 176 -0.23 -21.18 9.03
CA ALA A 176 -0.61 -20.44 10.23
C ALA A 176 -1.85 -21.05 10.92
N VAL A 177 -2.88 -21.40 10.13
CA VAL A 177 -4.08 -22.11 10.62
C VAL A 177 -3.71 -23.48 11.21
N ALA A 178 -2.82 -24.23 10.56
CA ALA A 178 -2.37 -25.52 11.08
C ALA A 178 -1.61 -25.36 12.40
N SER A 179 -0.77 -24.33 12.51
CA SER A 179 0.05 -24.04 13.69
C SER A 179 -0.75 -23.49 14.87
N ALA A 180 -1.84 -22.77 14.61
CA ALA A 180 -2.74 -22.24 15.63
C ALA A 180 -3.70 -23.28 16.25
N ARG A 181 -3.77 -24.49 15.69
CA ARG A 181 -4.69 -25.54 16.19
C ARG A 181 -4.38 -25.90 17.63
N GLY A 182 -5.42 -25.87 18.46
CA GLY A 182 -5.31 -26.14 19.89
C GLY A 182 -4.67 -25.02 20.69
N TYR A 183 -4.47 -23.83 20.10
CA TYR A 183 -4.01 -22.66 20.84
C TYR A 183 -4.90 -22.40 22.05
N ARG A 184 -4.25 -22.04 23.17
CA ARG A 184 -4.89 -21.69 24.43
C ARG A 184 -4.30 -20.35 24.88
N PRO A 185 -5.14 -19.37 25.25
CA PRO A 185 -4.67 -18.12 25.84
C PRO A 185 -3.80 -18.40 27.07
N GLU A 186 -2.82 -17.54 27.34
CA GLU A 186 -1.98 -17.67 28.54
C GLU A 186 -2.77 -17.42 29.83
N GLU A 187 -3.79 -16.57 29.74
CA GLU A 187 -4.64 -16.16 30.85
C GLU A 187 -6.12 -16.39 30.52
N ASP A 188 -6.90 -16.72 31.56
CA ASP A 188 -8.35 -16.84 31.43
C ASP A 188 -8.99 -15.44 31.28
N GLY A 189 -10.15 -15.39 30.59
CA GLY A 189 -10.95 -14.17 30.49
C GLY A 189 -10.65 -13.29 29.26
N TYR A 190 -9.71 -13.71 28.40
CA TYR A 190 -9.44 -13.01 27.15
C TYR A 190 -10.61 -13.17 26.16
N ILE A 191 -10.90 -12.10 25.43
CA ILE A 191 -11.93 -12.07 24.39
C ILE A 191 -11.26 -11.81 23.04
N TYR A 192 -11.75 -12.50 22.01
CA TYR A 192 -11.19 -12.40 20.66
C TYR A 192 -12.27 -11.91 19.72
N LEU A 193 -12.00 -10.80 19.03
CA LEU A 193 -12.97 -10.18 18.14
C LEU A 193 -12.44 -10.11 16.71
N ARG A 194 -13.36 -10.23 15.75
CA ARG A 194 -13.15 -9.86 14.36
C ARG A 194 -14.09 -8.72 14.01
N ILE A 195 -13.52 -7.60 13.62
CA ILE A 195 -14.25 -6.41 13.18
C ILE A 195 -14.07 -6.27 11.67
N SER A 196 -15.18 -6.23 10.94
CA SER A 196 -15.20 -5.91 9.51
C SER A 196 -15.70 -4.49 9.35
N HIS A 197 -14.90 -3.64 8.72
CA HIS A 197 -15.22 -2.24 8.52
C HIS A 197 -15.82 -2.06 7.13
N GLU A 198 -16.81 -1.18 6.99
CA GLU A 198 -17.13 -0.68 5.65
C GLU A 198 -15.93 0.09 5.13
N TYR A 199 -15.58 -0.11 3.86
CA TYR A 199 -14.43 0.55 3.27
C TYR A 199 -14.67 2.06 3.24
N VAL A 200 -13.89 2.80 4.05
CA VAL A 200 -13.90 4.26 4.08
C VAL A 200 -12.66 4.82 3.38
N SER A 201 -11.49 4.21 3.59
CA SER A 201 -10.23 4.55 2.90
C SER A 201 -9.22 3.41 2.94
N GLU A 202 -8.10 3.54 2.21
CA GLU A 202 -6.99 2.57 2.25
C GLU A 202 -6.18 2.59 3.56
N ARG A 203 -6.35 3.61 4.41
CA ARG A 203 -5.75 3.67 5.75
C ARG A 203 -6.61 3.00 6.80
N ASP A 204 -7.87 2.73 6.50
CA ASP A 204 -8.77 2.04 7.40
C ASP A 204 -8.59 0.54 7.21
N GLY A 205 -8.42 -0.18 8.32
CA GLY A 205 -8.36 -1.63 8.28
C GLY A 205 -9.68 -2.16 7.73
N LEU A 206 -9.65 -2.89 6.61
CA LEU A 206 -10.83 -3.58 6.09
C LEU A 206 -11.34 -4.61 7.10
N GLN A 207 -10.39 -5.30 7.73
CA GLN A 207 -10.66 -6.31 8.73
C GLN A 207 -9.64 -6.18 9.86
N SER A 208 -10.13 -6.13 11.10
CA SER A 208 -9.29 -6.12 12.30
C SER A 208 -9.58 -7.35 13.13
N PHE A 209 -8.53 -7.94 13.67
CA PHE A 209 -8.57 -9.03 14.63
C PHE A 209 -7.97 -8.51 15.93
N LEU A 210 -8.67 -8.72 17.03
CA LEU A 210 -8.33 -8.16 18.33
C LEU A 210 -8.25 -9.30 19.35
N GLU A 211 -7.22 -9.26 20.18
CA GLU A 211 -7.15 -9.96 21.45
C GLU A 211 -7.28 -8.91 22.57
N ILE A 212 -8.23 -9.14 23.46
CA ILE A 212 -8.61 -8.21 24.52
C ILE A 212 -8.49 -8.92 25.86
N ASP A 213 -7.86 -8.28 26.84
CA ASP A 213 -7.71 -8.84 28.18
C ASP A 213 -9.02 -8.84 29.00
N GLY A 214 -8.96 -9.41 30.21
CA GLY A 214 -10.10 -9.45 31.12
C GLY A 214 -10.56 -8.08 31.67
N GLU A 215 -9.78 -7.01 31.45
CA GLU A 215 -10.13 -5.64 31.81
C GLU A 215 -10.74 -4.86 30.63
N GLY A 216 -10.73 -5.44 29.43
CA GLY A 216 -11.31 -4.88 28.22
C GLY A 216 -10.32 -4.10 27.35
N TYR A 217 -9.01 -4.17 27.60
CA TYR A 217 -8.00 -3.46 26.81
C TYR A 217 -7.42 -4.32 25.69
N GLU A 218 -7.06 -3.70 24.57
CA GLU A 218 -6.41 -4.38 23.45
C GLU A 218 -4.98 -4.81 23.86
N VAL A 219 -4.65 -6.09 23.66
CA VAL A 219 -3.33 -6.67 23.97
C VAL A 219 -2.54 -6.97 22.70
N ARG A 220 -3.22 -7.52 21.70
CA ARG A 220 -2.71 -7.74 20.34
C ARG A 220 -3.76 -7.37 19.32
N LYS A 221 -3.29 -6.84 18.20
CA LYS A 221 -4.15 -6.41 17.09
C LYS A 221 -3.50 -6.76 15.77
N VAL A 222 -4.31 -7.23 14.83
CA VAL A 222 -3.92 -7.44 13.44
C VAL A 222 -4.94 -6.71 12.57
N CYS A 223 -4.49 -5.86 11.65
CA CYS A 223 -5.36 -5.24 10.67
C CYS A 223 -4.91 -5.61 9.26
N TYR A 224 -5.88 -6.02 8.45
CA TYR A 224 -5.72 -6.17 7.03
C TYR A 224 -6.25 -4.94 6.32
N PHE A 225 -5.48 -4.45 5.37
CA PHE A 225 -5.81 -3.26 4.61
C PHE A 225 -6.30 -3.65 3.22
N PRO A 226 -7.13 -2.80 2.58
CA PRO A 226 -7.65 -3.01 1.23
C PRO A 226 -6.58 -3.28 0.16
N ASN A 227 -5.36 -2.76 0.36
CA ASN A 227 -4.21 -2.96 -0.52
C ASN A 227 -3.44 -4.28 -0.29
N GLY A 228 -4.00 -5.20 0.50
CA GLY A 228 -3.39 -6.50 0.80
C GLY A 228 -2.25 -6.44 1.81
N ARG A 229 -1.96 -5.26 2.38
CA ARG A 229 -1.07 -5.15 3.55
C ARG A 229 -1.73 -5.77 4.76
N ALA A 230 -0.88 -6.25 5.65
CA ALA A 230 -1.26 -6.51 7.01
C ALA A 230 -0.26 -5.82 7.93
N ASP A 231 -0.78 -5.24 9.00
CA ASP A 231 0.02 -4.67 10.06
C ASP A 231 -0.53 -5.12 11.40
N TRP A 232 0.28 -4.98 12.45
CA TRP A 232 -0.03 -5.54 13.75
C TRP A 232 0.50 -4.65 14.86
N ALA A 233 -0.09 -4.77 16.04
CA ALA A 233 0.40 -4.16 17.26
C ALA A 233 0.32 -5.15 18.42
N SER A 234 1.20 -5.01 19.38
CA SER A 234 1.15 -5.64 20.70
C SER A 234 1.66 -4.69 21.76
N LEU A 235 1.47 -5.04 23.03
CA LEU A 235 2.03 -4.29 24.17
C LEU A 235 3.56 -4.04 24.08
N ALA A 236 4.30 -4.85 23.32
CA ALA A 236 5.75 -4.72 23.18
C ALA A 236 6.18 -3.89 21.96
N SER A 237 5.32 -3.75 20.96
CA SER A 237 5.65 -3.08 19.69
C SER A 237 4.39 -2.75 18.93
N ASP A 238 4.35 -1.53 18.40
CA ASP A 238 3.33 -1.09 17.46
C ASP A 238 3.79 -1.26 16.01
N GLY A 239 2.81 -1.40 15.14
CA GLY A 239 2.96 -1.28 13.70
C GLY A 239 3.02 0.18 13.28
N ALA A 240 3.25 0.43 11.99
CA ALA A 240 3.24 1.80 11.48
C ALA A 240 1.82 2.37 11.28
N TYR A 241 0.85 1.48 11.07
CA TYR A 241 -0.56 1.81 10.79
C TYR A 241 -1.51 1.30 11.87
N VAL A 242 -1.05 0.34 12.68
CA VAL A 242 -1.86 -0.30 13.73
C VAL A 242 -1.25 0.04 15.08
N GLN A 243 -2.11 0.58 15.94
CA GLN A 243 -1.83 0.85 17.34
C GLN A 243 -2.92 0.22 18.20
N LEU A 244 -2.56 -0.11 19.44
CA LEU A 244 -3.51 -0.52 20.44
C LEU A 244 -4.29 0.69 20.97
N SER A 245 -5.60 0.51 21.18
CA SER A 245 -6.45 1.50 21.82
C SER A 245 -6.06 1.69 23.29
N GLU A 246 -5.90 2.94 23.73
CA GLU A 246 -5.75 3.28 25.16
C GLU A 246 -7.10 3.24 25.91
N GLU A 247 -8.21 3.19 25.19
CA GLU A 247 -9.56 3.08 25.74
C GLU A 247 -10.03 1.63 25.71
N PRO A 248 -10.77 1.16 26.74
CA PRO A 248 -11.30 -0.19 26.78
C PRO A 248 -12.30 -0.40 25.64
N VAL A 249 -12.20 -1.54 24.98
CA VAL A 249 -13.09 -1.91 23.88
C VAL A 249 -14.47 -2.20 24.44
N VAL A 250 -15.40 -1.27 24.20
CA VAL A 250 -16.80 -1.47 24.58
C VAL A 250 -17.45 -2.39 23.55
N ASN A 251 -17.69 -3.64 23.92
CA ASN A 251 -18.44 -4.59 23.10
C ASN A 251 -19.95 -4.26 23.16
N GLU A 252 -20.34 -3.12 22.59
CA GLU A 252 -21.75 -2.85 22.31
C GLU A 252 -22.11 -3.60 21.04
N SER A 253 -22.55 -4.85 21.20
CA SER A 253 -23.10 -5.67 20.14
C SER A 253 -24.46 -5.11 19.71
N GLN A 254 -24.48 -3.91 19.14
CA GLN A 254 -25.67 -3.27 18.62
C GLN A 254 -25.46 -2.89 17.17
N SER A 255 -26.04 -3.76 16.35
CA SER A 255 -26.32 -3.62 14.94
C SER A 255 -26.99 -2.28 14.62
N VAL A 256 -26.20 -1.23 14.42
CA VAL A 256 -26.62 -0.13 13.55
C VAL A 256 -26.42 -0.66 12.12
N GLU A 257 -27.45 -0.62 11.27
CA GLU A 257 -27.44 -1.17 9.89
C GLU A 257 -26.31 -0.64 8.99
N SER A 258 -25.52 0.33 9.46
CA SER A 258 -24.41 1.00 8.76
C SER A 258 -23.11 1.07 9.59
N GLY A 259 -22.98 0.26 10.65
CA GLY A 259 -21.79 0.20 11.49
C GLY A 259 -20.84 -0.97 11.16
N PRO A 260 -19.59 -0.93 11.65
CA PRO A 260 -18.67 -2.05 11.51
C PRO A 260 -19.26 -3.33 12.15
N GLN A 261 -19.13 -4.46 11.45
CA GLN A 261 -19.59 -5.75 11.94
C GLN A 261 -18.57 -6.34 12.90
N CYS A 262 -18.91 -6.38 14.18
CA CYS A 262 -18.09 -7.00 15.21
C CYS A 262 -18.66 -8.39 15.55
N ILE A 263 -17.82 -9.43 15.47
CA ILE A 263 -18.17 -10.78 15.92
C ILE A 263 -17.08 -11.32 16.84
N GLU A 264 -17.49 -12.09 17.85
CA GLU A 264 -16.55 -12.87 18.66
C GLU A 264 -16.07 -14.09 17.87
N ILE A 265 -14.78 -14.38 17.98
CA ILE A 265 -14.10 -15.50 17.28
C ILE A 265 -13.38 -16.39 18.27
N LEU A 266 -12.95 -17.57 17.82
CA LEU A 266 -12.16 -18.47 18.65
C LEU A 266 -10.71 -17.96 18.83
N PRO A 267 -10.04 -18.25 19.96
CA PRO A 267 -8.63 -17.91 20.14
C PRO A 267 -7.72 -18.47 19.04
N GLU A 268 -8.03 -19.68 18.56
CA GLU A 268 -7.29 -20.35 17.48
C GLU A 268 -7.43 -19.60 16.14
N GLU A 269 -8.57 -18.95 15.90
CA GLU A 269 -8.76 -18.12 14.70
C GLU A 269 -7.91 -16.85 14.76
N PHE A 270 -7.89 -16.16 15.90
CA PHE A 270 -7.02 -15.00 16.08
C PHE A 270 -5.54 -15.37 15.93
N GLN A 271 -5.10 -16.45 16.60
CA GLN A 271 -3.70 -16.86 16.58
C GLN A 271 -3.24 -17.24 15.16
N ALA A 272 -4.13 -17.76 14.31
CA ALA A 272 -3.80 -18.02 12.90
C ALA A 272 -3.48 -16.71 12.15
N GLU A 273 -4.26 -15.65 12.36
CA GLU A 273 -4.01 -14.35 11.72
C GLU A 273 -2.76 -13.68 12.30
N TRP A 274 -2.54 -13.79 13.61
CA TRP A 274 -1.31 -13.33 14.26
C TRP A 274 -0.07 -13.97 13.65
N LEU A 275 -0.05 -15.29 13.53
CA LEU A 275 1.04 -16.05 12.93
C LEU A 275 1.22 -15.71 11.45
N HIS A 276 0.11 -15.55 10.71
CA HIS A 276 0.14 -15.17 9.30
C HIS A 276 0.90 -13.84 9.11
N VAL A 277 0.58 -12.84 9.92
CA VAL A 277 1.09 -11.48 9.77
C VAL A 277 2.46 -11.27 10.40
N THR A 278 2.73 -11.89 11.54
CA THR A 278 3.97 -11.67 12.31
C THR A 278 5.03 -12.74 12.07
N GLY A 279 4.61 -13.98 11.81
CA GLY A 279 5.48 -15.17 11.86
C GLY A 279 5.96 -15.52 13.27
N LEU A 280 5.42 -14.90 14.32
CA LEU A 280 5.81 -15.08 15.70
C LEU A 280 4.80 -15.96 16.44
N HIS A 281 5.31 -16.96 17.16
CA HIS A 281 4.54 -17.86 18.01
C HIS A 281 4.18 -17.22 19.35
#